data_AF-A0A1S8ZSK8-F1
#
_entry.id   AF-A0A1S8ZSK8-F1
#
_cell.length_a   1.000
_cell.length_b   1.000
_cell.length_c   1.000
_cell.angle_alpha   90.00
_cell.angle_beta   90.00
_cell.angle_gamma   90.00
#
_symmetry.space_group_name_H-M   'P 1'
#
loop_
_entity.id
_entity.type
_entity.pdbx_description
1 polymer ?
#
loop_
_entity_poly.entity_id
_entity_poly.type
_entity_poly.pdbx_seq_one_letter_code
_entity_poly.pdbx_strand_id
1 'polypeptide(L)'
;MNNEITIEEIRENTFFWKFYLCWFRGFDEKEELNIDEAVEVIKTNETDFYNWERQFFNHESIEENPRYFTGNLTENLNFAVEFQEYEINFFLNDIYIGNLGGHFEAWFLTLDELLVFEKDPVFFLLILPMTGIQENQRSVLKPIIAKQLEAIPGFELHSEYIANCILNGLVMESSFQETAEIGITNNENHSVRNIIKYPRYNEDVTEINRILRS
;
A
#
# COMPACT_ATOMS: atom_id res chain seq x y z
N MET A 1 13.10 16.66 14.22
CA MET A 1 12.48 15.37 14.59
C MET A 1 13.22 14.27 13.85
N ASN A 2 13.20 13.03 14.35
CA ASN A 2 13.56 11.92 13.47
C ASN A 2 12.37 11.71 12.53
N ASN A 3 12.61 11.82 11.22
CA ASN A 3 11.54 11.65 10.21
C ASN A 3 11.28 10.17 9.92
N GLU A 4 12.23 9.31 10.26
CA GLU A 4 12.07 7.86 10.18
C GLU A 4 11.01 7.37 11.17
N ILE A 5 10.05 6.61 10.65
CA ILE A 5 9.02 5.91 11.39
C ILE A 5 9.60 4.56 11.80
N THR A 6 9.44 4.16 13.06
CA THR A 6 9.85 2.82 13.51
C THR A 6 8.69 1.83 13.45
N ILE A 7 8.99 0.53 13.41
CA ILE A 7 7.96 -0.51 13.45
C ILE A 7 7.11 -0.40 14.72
N GLU A 8 7.73 -0.11 15.86
CA GLU A 8 7.06 0.04 17.15
C GLU A 8 6.06 1.19 17.17
N GLU A 9 6.30 2.23 16.37
CA GLU A 9 5.41 3.39 16.30
C GLU A 9 4.09 3.08 15.59
N ILE A 10 4.10 2.17 14.62
CA ILE A 10 2.95 1.91 13.75
C ILE A 10 2.29 0.56 13.99
N ARG A 11 3.03 -0.46 14.43
CA ARG A 11 2.55 -1.87 14.47
C ARG A 11 1.17 -2.03 15.10
N GLU A 12 0.95 -1.45 16.28
CA GLU A 12 -0.30 -1.55 17.04
C GLU A 12 -1.06 -0.21 17.08
N ASN A 13 -0.71 0.73 16.19
CA ASN A 13 -1.25 2.08 16.22
C ASN A 13 -2.52 2.18 15.38
N THR A 14 -3.68 2.12 16.05
CA THR A 14 -4.99 2.26 15.42
C THR A 14 -5.14 3.54 14.60
N PHE A 15 -4.58 4.67 15.05
CA PHE A 15 -4.67 5.93 14.33
C PHE A 15 -3.89 5.89 13.03
N PHE A 16 -2.66 5.37 13.05
CA PHE A 16 -1.86 5.18 11.86
C PHE A 16 -2.56 4.30 10.84
N TRP A 17 -3.04 3.12 11.25
CA TRP A 17 -3.66 2.19 10.30
C TRP A 17 -5.02 2.69 9.80
N LYS A 18 -5.83 3.34 10.65
CA LYS A 18 -7.06 4.01 10.21
C LYS A 18 -6.76 5.05 9.13
N PHE A 19 -5.83 5.97 9.43
CA PHE A 19 -5.39 7.00 8.49
C PHE A 19 -4.89 6.39 7.18
N TYR A 20 -3.97 5.42 7.27
CA TYR A 20 -3.32 4.85 6.10
C TYR A 20 -4.30 4.12 5.18
N LEU A 21 -5.27 3.38 5.74
CA LEU A 21 -6.28 2.68 4.95
C LEU A 21 -7.20 3.62 4.17
N CYS A 22 -7.42 4.85 4.64
CA CYS A 22 -8.20 5.86 3.91
C CYS A 22 -7.57 6.23 2.55
N TRP A 23 -6.27 5.96 2.35
CA TRP A 23 -5.58 6.22 1.08
C TRP A 23 -5.74 5.12 0.03
N PHE A 24 -6.32 3.98 0.41
CA PHE A 24 -6.42 2.85 -0.49
C PHE A 24 -7.44 3.14 -1.60
N ARG A 25 -7.33 2.42 -2.72
CA ARG A 25 -8.33 2.47 -3.80
C ARG A 25 -9.53 1.55 -3.54
N GLY A 26 -9.67 1.05 -2.31
CA GLY A 26 -10.76 0.17 -1.89
C GLY A 26 -12.11 0.87 -1.87
N PHE A 27 -13.18 0.08 -1.84
CA PHE A 27 -14.54 0.58 -1.74
C PHE A 27 -15.49 -0.52 -1.30
N ASP A 28 -16.60 -0.14 -0.68
CA ASP A 28 -17.75 -1.01 -0.46
C ASP A 28 -18.67 -0.96 -1.67
N GLU A 29 -18.73 -2.05 -2.44
CA GLU A 29 -19.58 -2.16 -3.62
C GLU A 29 -21.09 -2.14 -3.28
N LYS A 30 -21.48 -2.62 -2.10
CA LYS A 30 -22.90 -2.78 -1.74
C LYS A 30 -23.51 -1.48 -1.24
N GLU A 31 -22.76 -0.77 -0.40
CA GLU A 31 -23.20 0.49 0.20
C GLU A 31 -22.72 1.71 -0.62
N GLU A 32 -21.98 1.48 -1.71
CA GLU A 32 -21.40 2.50 -2.60
C GLU A 32 -20.50 3.51 -1.86
N LEU A 33 -19.74 3.02 -0.87
CA LEU A 33 -18.84 3.82 -0.03
C LEU A 33 -17.39 3.73 -0.53
N ASN A 34 -16.68 4.85 -0.52
CA ASN A 34 -15.23 4.83 -0.70
C ASN A 34 -14.54 4.25 0.56
N ILE A 35 -13.26 3.88 0.47
CA ILE A 35 -12.57 3.25 1.61
C ILE A 35 -12.51 4.15 2.85
N ASP A 36 -12.38 5.47 2.67
CA ASP A 36 -12.34 6.45 3.75
C ASP A 36 -13.65 6.48 4.54
N GLU A 37 -14.78 6.29 3.86
CA GLU A 37 -16.10 6.13 4.49
C GLU A 37 -16.27 4.74 5.12
N ALA A 38 -15.83 3.68 4.43
CA ALA A 38 -15.95 2.30 4.92
C ALA A 38 -15.13 2.07 6.20
N VAL A 39 -13.97 2.71 6.33
CA VAL A 39 -13.08 2.58 7.49
C VAL A 39 -13.65 3.28 8.74
N GLU A 40 -14.67 4.14 8.63
CA GLU A 40 -15.33 4.79 9.78
C GLU A 40 -16.07 3.83 10.72
N VAL A 41 -16.21 2.55 10.35
CA VAL A 41 -16.59 1.49 11.29
C VAL A 41 -15.58 1.35 12.44
N ILE A 42 -14.32 1.71 12.21
CA ILE A 42 -13.26 1.78 13.22
C ILE A 42 -13.44 3.07 14.04
N LYS A 43 -13.97 2.91 15.25
CA LYS A 43 -14.25 4.03 16.15
C LYS A 43 -12.99 4.50 16.87
N THR A 44 -12.61 5.74 16.59
CA THR A 44 -11.54 6.48 17.25
C THR A 44 -12.11 7.76 17.87
N ASN A 45 -11.40 8.36 18.82
CA ASN A 45 -11.72 9.72 19.25
C ASN A 45 -11.26 10.69 18.17
N GLU A 46 -12.19 11.40 17.52
CA GLU A 46 -11.90 12.33 16.42
C GLU A 46 -10.93 13.45 16.81
N THR A 47 -11.02 13.95 18.05
CA THR A 47 -10.11 15.01 18.54
C THR A 47 -8.69 14.47 18.69
N ASP A 48 -8.55 13.26 19.24
CA ASP A 48 -7.25 12.63 19.42
C ASP A 48 -6.63 12.21 18.08
N PHE A 49 -7.45 11.71 17.16
CA PHE A 49 -7.05 11.36 15.80
C PHE A 49 -6.54 12.58 15.03
N TYR A 50 -7.29 13.68 15.06
CA TYR A 50 -6.88 14.95 14.43
C TYR A 50 -5.57 15.48 15.03
N ASN A 51 -5.43 15.44 16.36
CA ASN A 51 -4.19 15.88 17.01
C ASN A 51 -3.00 14.98 16.65
N TRP A 52 -3.22 13.67 16.54
CA TRP A 52 -2.20 12.72 16.11
C TRP A 52 -1.76 12.98 14.67
N GLU A 53 -2.69 13.18 13.74
CA GLU A 53 -2.39 13.43 12.32
C GLU A 53 -1.55 14.70 12.13
N ARG A 54 -1.91 15.80 12.81
CA ARG A 54 -1.11 17.05 12.79
C ARG A 54 0.31 16.86 13.32
N GLN A 55 0.49 16.00 14.33
CA GLN A 55 1.81 15.67 14.85
C GLN A 55 2.59 14.79 13.88
N PHE A 56 1.91 13.81 13.26
CA PHE A 56 2.50 12.91 12.28
C PHE A 56 3.06 13.68 11.08
N PHE A 57 2.33 14.64 10.53
CA PHE A 57 2.80 15.48 9.42
C PHE A 57 3.57 16.73 9.85
N ASN A 58 3.81 16.91 11.16
CA ASN A 58 4.55 18.05 11.70
C ASN A 58 3.99 19.42 11.21
N HIS A 59 2.66 19.60 11.23
CA HIS A 59 1.98 20.82 10.73
C HIS A 59 2.38 22.11 11.46
N GLU A 60 3.10 22.01 12.58
CA GLU A 60 3.63 23.17 13.33
C GLU A 60 5.00 23.65 12.80
N SER A 61 5.61 22.91 11.87
CA SER A 61 6.88 23.24 11.22
C SER A 61 6.66 23.88 9.84
N ILE A 62 7.55 24.80 9.47
CA ILE A 62 7.56 25.44 8.14
C ILE A 62 8.30 24.57 7.11
N GLU A 63 9.18 23.69 7.57
CA GLU A 63 9.92 22.78 6.70
C GLU A 63 9.08 21.53 6.38
N GLU A 64 8.82 21.32 5.10
CA GLU A 64 8.33 20.04 4.56
C GLU A 64 9.34 18.96 4.91
N ASN A 65 8.94 18.07 5.83
CA ASN A 65 9.77 16.99 6.33
C ASN A 65 8.94 15.71 6.24
N PRO A 66 8.86 15.08 5.05
CA PRO A 66 8.14 13.83 4.89
C PRO A 66 8.65 12.81 5.89
N ARG A 67 7.71 12.12 6.51
CA ARG A 67 8.05 10.96 7.34
C ARG A 67 8.18 9.76 6.45
N TYR A 68 9.11 8.88 6.77
CA TYR A 68 9.36 7.71 5.93
C TYR A 68 9.55 6.46 6.76
N PHE A 69 9.22 5.33 6.19
CA PHE A 69 9.40 4.02 6.77
C PHE A 69 10.20 3.16 5.79
N THR A 70 11.33 2.63 6.22
CA THR A 70 12.23 1.85 5.37
C THR A 70 12.50 0.48 5.99
N GLY A 71 12.96 -0.46 5.17
CA GLY A 71 13.46 -1.73 5.66
C GLY A 71 14.00 -2.61 4.55
N ASN A 72 14.64 -3.70 4.96
CA ASN A 72 15.16 -4.71 4.03
C ASN A 72 14.19 -5.88 3.97
N LEU A 73 13.72 -6.18 2.76
CA LEU A 73 12.87 -7.32 2.46
C LEU A 73 13.71 -8.59 2.24
N THR A 74 14.86 -8.45 1.56
CA THR A 74 15.88 -9.48 1.40
C THR A 74 17.28 -8.84 1.46
N GLU A 75 18.35 -9.61 1.25
CA GLU A 75 19.71 -9.06 1.14
C GLU A 75 19.87 -8.08 -0.04
N ASN A 76 19.05 -8.22 -1.09
CA ASN A 76 19.15 -7.43 -2.32
C ASN A 76 17.91 -6.57 -2.59
N LEU A 77 16.93 -6.57 -1.68
CA LEU A 77 15.68 -5.85 -1.83
C LEU A 77 15.41 -5.03 -0.56
N ASN A 78 15.43 -3.72 -0.69
CA ASN A 78 14.94 -2.78 0.30
C ASN A 78 13.64 -2.14 -0.18
N PHE A 79 12.90 -1.55 0.73
CA PHE A 79 11.74 -0.75 0.40
C PHE A 79 11.73 0.54 1.22
N ALA A 80 11.03 1.54 0.71
CA ALA A 80 10.70 2.75 1.42
C ALA A 80 9.25 3.15 1.14
N VAL A 81 8.57 3.67 2.17
CA VAL A 81 7.28 4.33 2.05
C VAL A 81 7.44 5.73 2.63
N GLU A 82 7.18 6.74 1.81
CA GLU A 82 7.26 8.15 2.21
C GLU A 82 5.85 8.71 2.35
N PHE A 83 5.56 9.31 3.50
CA PHE A 83 4.29 9.91 3.84
C PHE A 83 4.41 11.44 3.75
N GLN A 84 3.74 12.01 2.76
CA GLN A 84 3.56 13.44 2.57
C GLN A 84 2.09 13.81 2.81
N GLU A 85 1.82 15.10 3.03
CA GLU A 85 0.46 15.58 3.34
C GLU A 85 -0.56 15.23 2.23
N TYR A 86 -0.12 15.19 0.97
CA TYR A 86 -0.99 14.98 -0.20
C TYR A 86 -0.69 13.72 -1.01
N GLU A 87 0.34 12.95 -0.63
CA GLU A 87 0.72 11.72 -1.32
C GLU A 87 1.49 10.75 -0.41
N ILE A 88 1.37 9.46 -0.71
CA ILE A 88 2.21 8.41 -0.13
C ILE A 88 2.96 7.73 -1.25
N ASN A 89 4.28 7.82 -1.25
CA ASN A 89 5.13 7.27 -2.31
C ASN A 89 5.78 5.95 -1.88
N PHE A 90 5.91 5.04 -2.83
CA PHE A 90 6.44 3.69 -2.61
C PHE A 90 7.67 3.47 -3.47
N PHE A 91 8.70 2.90 -2.86
CA PHE A 91 9.97 2.61 -3.51
C PHE A 91 10.43 1.19 -3.19
N LEU A 92 11.09 0.56 -4.15
CA LEU A 92 11.89 -0.64 -3.98
C LEU A 92 13.30 -0.34 -4.47
N ASN A 93 14.34 -0.59 -3.68
CA ASN A 93 15.73 -0.28 -4.04
C ASN A 93 15.92 1.16 -4.55
N ASP A 94 15.31 2.12 -3.86
CA ASP A 94 15.30 3.55 -4.22
C ASP A 94 14.65 3.86 -5.59
N ILE A 95 14.02 2.88 -6.23
CA ILE A 95 13.27 3.03 -7.48
C ILE A 95 11.79 3.18 -7.17
N TYR A 96 11.17 4.22 -7.73
CA TYR A 96 9.76 4.50 -7.58
C TYR A 96 8.88 3.40 -8.20
N ILE A 97 7.90 2.91 -7.45
CA ILE A 97 6.97 1.86 -7.91
C ILE A 97 5.50 2.29 -7.92
N GLY A 98 5.17 3.44 -7.32
CA GLY A 98 3.81 3.95 -7.31
C GLY A 98 3.55 4.96 -6.18
N ASN A 99 2.34 5.50 -6.18
CA ASN A 99 1.86 6.41 -5.14
C ASN A 99 0.37 6.23 -4.85
N LEU A 100 -0.02 6.62 -3.65
CA LEU A 100 -1.40 6.91 -3.30
C LEU A 100 -1.55 8.43 -3.18
N GLY A 101 -2.42 9.01 -4.00
CA GLY A 101 -2.62 10.45 -4.06
C GLY A 101 -3.63 10.82 -5.15
N GLY A 102 -3.75 12.12 -5.46
CA GLY A 102 -4.68 12.60 -6.47
C GLY A 102 -4.41 12.04 -7.88
N HIS A 103 -3.13 11.82 -8.21
CA HIS A 103 -2.68 11.15 -9.42
C HIS A 103 -2.04 9.81 -9.08
N PHE A 104 -2.83 8.93 -8.45
CA PHE A 104 -2.36 7.63 -8.00
C PHE A 104 -1.70 6.82 -9.12
N GLU A 105 -0.68 6.07 -8.74
CA GLU A 105 -0.04 5.06 -9.57
C GLU A 105 0.06 3.77 -8.74
N ALA A 106 -0.61 2.69 -9.17
CA ALA A 106 -0.83 1.48 -8.38
C ALA A 106 -0.62 0.18 -9.17
N TRP A 107 -0.78 -0.96 -8.49
CA TRP A 107 -0.69 -2.32 -9.04
C TRP A 107 0.66 -2.64 -9.69
N PHE A 108 1.75 -2.33 -8.98
CA PHE A 108 3.09 -2.76 -9.36
C PHE A 108 3.32 -4.24 -9.04
N LEU A 109 3.03 -4.68 -7.81
CA LEU A 109 3.33 -6.03 -7.35
C LEU A 109 2.26 -7.03 -7.80
N THR A 110 2.70 -8.23 -8.15
CA THR A 110 1.85 -9.41 -8.27
C THR A 110 1.51 -9.96 -6.88
N LEU A 111 0.46 -10.79 -6.79
CA LEU A 111 0.14 -11.50 -5.56
C LEU A 111 1.33 -12.32 -5.04
N ASP A 112 2.03 -13.06 -5.91
CA ASP A 112 3.14 -13.92 -5.48
C ASP A 112 4.29 -13.10 -4.90
N GLU A 113 4.60 -11.94 -5.49
CA GLU A 113 5.59 -11.00 -4.96
C GLU A 113 5.17 -10.43 -3.60
N LEU A 114 3.89 -10.09 -3.39
CA LEU A 114 3.37 -9.65 -2.09
C LEU A 114 3.47 -10.74 -1.01
N LEU A 115 3.13 -11.99 -1.35
CA LEU A 115 3.05 -13.09 -0.38
C LEU A 115 4.41 -13.48 0.21
N VAL A 116 5.52 -13.11 -0.44
CA VAL A 116 6.87 -13.24 0.15
C VAL A 116 6.96 -12.51 1.51
N PHE A 117 6.18 -11.44 1.68
CA PHE A 117 6.20 -10.58 2.87
C PHE A 117 5.12 -10.92 3.90
N GLU A 118 4.32 -11.97 3.71
CA GLU A 118 3.22 -12.33 4.62
C GLU A 118 3.66 -12.47 6.10
N LYS A 119 4.91 -12.92 6.32
CA LYS A 119 5.47 -13.13 7.66
C LYS A 119 5.82 -11.83 8.39
N ASP A 120 5.86 -10.70 7.69
CA ASP A 120 6.00 -9.39 8.29
C ASP A 120 4.70 -8.58 8.10
N PRO A 121 3.81 -8.60 9.12
CA PRO A 121 2.50 -7.95 9.02
C PRO A 121 2.55 -6.47 8.64
N VAL A 122 3.55 -5.74 9.16
CA VAL A 122 3.67 -4.30 8.94
C VAL A 122 4.08 -4.04 7.51
N PHE A 123 5.12 -4.72 7.00
CA PHE A 123 5.53 -4.58 5.61
C PHE A 123 4.44 -5.04 4.64
N PHE A 124 3.80 -6.17 4.93
CA PHE A 124 2.70 -6.69 4.12
C PHE A 124 1.59 -5.66 3.94
N LEU A 125 1.10 -5.05 5.04
CA LEU A 125 0.02 -4.07 4.98
C LEU A 125 0.45 -2.77 4.31
N LEU A 126 1.68 -2.32 4.53
CA LEU A 126 2.23 -1.12 3.88
C LEU A 126 2.39 -1.28 2.37
N ILE A 127 2.72 -2.46 1.86
CA ILE A 127 2.92 -2.64 0.41
C ILE A 127 1.68 -3.16 -0.31
N LEU A 128 0.67 -3.59 0.45
CA LEU A 128 -0.61 -4.09 -0.05
C LEU A 128 -1.27 -3.23 -1.15
N PRO A 129 -1.36 -1.88 -1.03
CA PRO A 129 -2.05 -1.08 -2.04
C PRO A 129 -1.30 -1.02 -3.38
N MET A 130 -0.02 -1.38 -3.40
CA MET A 130 0.76 -1.51 -4.63
C MET A 130 0.54 -2.86 -5.32
N THR A 131 -0.31 -3.75 -4.79
CA THR A 131 -0.53 -5.09 -5.33
C THR A 131 -1.74 -5.13 -6.25
N GLY A 132 -1.55 -5.68 -7.44
CA GLY A 132 -2.61 -6.02 -8.36
C GLY A 132 -3.00 -7.49 -8.26
N ILE A 133 -4.31 -7.78 -8.29
CA ILE A 133 -4.83 -9.15 -8.30
C ILE A 133 -5.88 -9.35 -9.40
N GLN A 134 -6.16 -10.61 -9.69
CA GLN A 134 -7.31 -11.04 -10.49
C GLN A 134 -8.43 -11.55 -9.58
N GLU A 135 -9.66 -11.58 -10.08
CA GLU A 135 -10.85 -11.94 -9.30
C GLU A 135 -10.74 -13.33 -8.63
N ASN A 136 -10.13 -14.29 -9.32
CA ASN A 136 -9.90 -15.64 -8.78
C ASN A 136 -8.88 -15.70 -7.63
N GLN A 137 -8.06 -14.67 -7.45
CA GLN A 137 -7.06 -14.59 -6.39
C GLN A 137 -7.62 -14.03 -5.07
N ARG A 138 -8.82 -13.46 -5.09
CA ARG A 138 -9.44 -12.85 -3.90
C ARG A 138 -9.61 -13.84 -2.76
N SER A 139 -10.01 -15.08 -3.05
CA SER A 139 -10.19 -16.11 -2.02
C SER A 139 -8.90 -16.51 -1.32
N VAL A 140 -7.74 -16.28 -1.96
CA VAL A 140 -6.42 -16.52 -1.37
C VAL A 140 -6.03 -15.35 -0.48
N LEU A 141 -6.14 -14.13 -0.99
CA LEU A 141 -5.63 -12.94 -0.31
C LEU A 141 -6.53 -12.45 0.83
N LYS A 142 -7.85 -12.62 0.72
CA LYS A 142 -8.82 -12.18 1.75
C LYS A 142 -8.50 -12.65 3.17
N PRO A 143 -8.38 -13.97 3.44
CA PRO A 143 -8.13 -14.44 4.82
C PRO A 143 -6.81 -13.92 5.38
N ILE A 144 -5.82 -13.64 4.52
CA ILE A 144 -4.53 -13.09 4.93
C ILE A 144 -4.71 -11.63 5.39
N ILE A 145 -5.34 -10.79 4.55
CA ILE A 145 -5.61 -9.38 4.91
C ILE A 145 -6.44 -9.31 6.20
N ALA A 146 -7.52 -10.09 6.29
CA ALA A 146 -8.40 -10.09 7.47
C ALA A 146 -7.62 -10.45 8.75
N LYS A 147 -6.76 -11.47 8.69
CA LYS A 147 -5.91 -11.86 9.83
C LYS A 147 -4.94 -10.76 10.25
N GLN A 148 -4.29 -10.07 9.29
CA GLN A 148 -3.37 -8.98 9.62
C GLN A 148 -4.11 -7.79 10.22
N LEU A 149 -5.29 -7.45 9.68
CA LEU A 149 -6.13 -6.39 10.22
C LEU A 149 -6.64 -6.72 11.64
N GLU A 150 -7.06 -7.97 11.89
CA GLU A 150 -7.53 -8.41 13.21
C GLU A 150 -6.46 -8.27 14.30
N ALA A 151 -5.17 -8.27 13.95
CA ALA A 151 -4.08 -8.07 14.90
C ALA A 151 -3.90 -6.59 15.32
N ILE A 152 -4.54 -5.64 14.63
CA ILE A 152 -4.48 -4.22 14.95
C ILE A 152 -5.56 -3.91 16.01
N PRO A 153 -5.21 -3.27 17.14
CA PRO A 153 -6.21 -2.93 18.15
C PRO A 153 -7.39 -2.13 17.58
N GLY A 154 -8.61 -2.63 17.83
CA GLY A 154 -9.86 -1.99 17.41
C GLY A 154 -10.39 -2.43 16.04
N PHE A 155 -9.66 -3.27 15.30
CA PHE A 155 -10.07 -3.77 13.98
C PHE A 155 -10.74 -5.14 14.02
N GLU A 156 -10.75 -5.82 15.17
CA GLU A 156 -11.12 -7.23 15.32
C GLU A 156 -12.54 -7.53 14.81
N LEU A 157 -13.49 -6.63 15.08
CA LEU A 157 -14.89 -6.80 14.69
C LEU A 157 -15.16 -6.51 13.21
N HIS A 158 -14.25 -5.82 12.53
CA HIS A 158 -14.47 -5.27 11.18
C HIS A 158 -13.40 -5.70 10.17
N SER A 159 -12.42 -6.52 10.58
CA SER A 159 -11.31 -6.96 9.73
C SER A 159 -11.77 -7.62 8.42
N GLU A 160 -12.73 -8.53 8.50
CA GLU A 160 -13.35 -9.20 7.35
C GLU A 160 -14.07 -8.24 6.39
N TYR A 161 -14.72 -7.23 6.95
CA TYR A 161 -15.42 -6.21 6.18
C TYR A 161 -14.44 -5.32 5.42
N ILE A 162 -13.46 -4.76 6.14
CA ILE A 162 -12.43 -3.89 5.58
C ILE A 162 -11.58 -4.66 4.56
N ALA A 163 -11.25 -5.93 4.82
CA ALA A 163 -10.53 -6.77 3.86
C ALA A 163 -11.26 -6.91 2.52
N ASN A 164 -12.60 -7.03 2.52
CA ASN A 164 -13.37 -7.04 1.28
C ASN A 164 -13.28 -5.70 0.54
N CYS A 165 -13.37 -4.59 1.27
CA CYS A 165 -13.30 -3.26 0.69
C CYS A 165 -11.93 -3.01 0.07
N ILE A 166 -10.85 -3.39 0.76
CA ILE A 166 -9.48 -3.33 0.22
C ILE A 166 -9.38 -4.13 -1.08
N LEU A 167 -9.85 -5.39 -1.09
CA LEU A 167 -9.76 -6.26 -2.26
C LEU A 167 -10.44 -5.67 -3.49
N ASN A 168 -11.58 -4.99 -3.32
CA ASN A 168 -12.26 -4.31 -4.43
C ASN A 168 -11.34 -3.31 -5.17
N GLY A 169 -10.41 -2.66 -4.46
CA GLY A 169 -9.42 -1.75 -5.04
C GLY A 169 -8.16 -2.41 -5.61
N LEU A 170 -7.92 -3.70 -5.31
CA LEU A 170 -6.75 -4.43 -5.80
C LEU A 170 -7.03 -5.20 -7.10
N VAL A 171 -8.30 -5.49 -7.40
CA VAL A 171 -8.66 -6.23 -8.62
C VAL A 171 -8.40 -5.36 -9.84
N MET A 172 -7.54 -5.85 -10.73
CA MET A 172 -7.20 -5.20 -11.99
C MET A 172 -8.10 -5.68 -13.13
N GLU A 173 -8.39 -4.80 -14.08
CA GLU A 173 -9.08 -5.17 -15.32
C GLU A 173 -8.17 -6.00 -16.25
N SER A 174 -6.87 -5.70 -16.25
CA SER A 174 -5.83 -6.33 -17.06
C SER A 174 -4.91 -7.19 -16.20
N SER A 175 -4.68 -8.44 -16.62
CA SER A 175 -3.74 -9.31 -15.94
C SER A 175 -2.28 -8.90 -16.17
N PHE A 176 -1.42 -9.26 -15.22
CA PHE A 176 0.02 -9.28 -15.45
C PHE A 176 0.40 -10.25 -16.57
N GLN A 177 1.49 -9.96 -17.26
CA GLN A 177 2.02 -10.74 -18.38
C GLN A 177 3.54 -10.68 -18.45
N GLU A 178 4.16 -11.71 -19.01
CA GLU A 178 5.60 -11.74 -19.30
C GLU A 178 5.89 -10.94 -20.58
N THR A 179 6.77 -9.95 -20.50
CA THR A 179 7.30 -9.20 -21.65
C THR A 179 8.76 -9.53 -21.84
N ALA A 180 9.14 -9.89 -23.08
CA ALA A 180 10.51 -10.22 -23.42
C ALA A 180 11.47 -9.08 -23.03
N GLU A 181 12.62 -9.45 -22.46
CA GLU A 181 13.70 -8.55 -22.02
C GLU A 181 13.38 -7.63 -20.84
N ILE A 182 12.11 -7.48 -20.45
CA ILE A 182 11.65 -6.58 -19.39
C ILE A 182 11.17 -7.34 -18.15
N GLY A 183 10.52 -8.48 -18.36
CA GLY A 183 9.92 -9.28 -17.29
C GLY A 183 8.42 -9.02 -17.12
N ILE A 184 7.93 -9.01 -15.88
CA ILE A 184 6.50 -8.87 -15.58
C ILE A 184 6.03 -7.44 -15.83
N THR A 185 4.99 -7.28 -16.64
CA THR A 185 4.32 -6.02 -16.95
C THR A 185 2.81 -6.20 -16.91
N ASN A 186 2.05 -5.12 -17.11
CA ASN A 186 0.61 -5.17 -17.34
C ASN A 186 0.20 -4.06 -18.33
N ASN A 187 -1.10 -3.97 -18.64
CA ASN A 187 -1.67 -2.89 -19.46
C ASN A 187 -2.68 -2.02 -18.69
N GLU A 188 -2.64 -2.12 -17.36
CA GLU A 188 -3.58 -1.45 -16.48
C GLU A 188 -3.32 0.05 -16.47
N ASN A 189 -4.37 0.87 -16.50
CA ASN A 189 -4.20 2.31 -16.36
C ASN A 189 -3.61 2.62 -14.98
N HIS A 190 -2.87 3.72 -14.85
CA HIS A 190 -2.22 4.11 -13.58
C HIS A 190 -1.20 3.09 -13.03
N SER A 191 -0.80 2.06 -13.79
CA SER A 191 0.28 1.19 -13.33
C SER A 191 1.63 1.62 -13.87
N VAL A 192 2.62 1.75 -12.98
CA VAL A 192 4.03 1.95 -13.36
C VAL A 192 4.53 0.79 -14.24
N ARG A 193 4.00 -0.43 -14.04
CA ARG A 193 4.30 -1.61 -14.88
C ARG A 193 3.61 -1.59 -16.26
N ASN A 194 2.78 -0.59 -16.56
CA ASN A 194 2.24 -0.35 -17.91
C ASN A 194 3.20 0.50 -18.75
N ILE A 195 4.31 -0.12 -19.14
CA ILE A 195 5.38 0.52 -19.93
C ILE A 195 4.94 0.97 -21.33
N ILE A 196 3.84 0.43 -21.86
CA ILE A 196 3.30 0.85 -23.16
C ILE A 196 2.70 2.24 -23.03
N LYS A 197 1.93 2.46 -21.96
CA LYS A 197 1.31 3.75 -21.67
C LYS A 197 2.29 4.74 -21.04
N TYR A 198 3.22 4.23 -20.22
CA TYR A 198 4.19 5.02 -19.45
C TYR A 198 5.63 4.57 -19.75
N PRO A 199 6.14 4.81 -20.98
CA PRO A 199 7.47 4.32 -21.40
C PRO A 199 8.64 4.88 -20.58
N ARG A 200 8.42 5.98 -19.85
CA ARG A 200 9.41 6.57 -18.94
C ARG A 200 9.88 5.61 -17.85
N TYR A 201 9.06 4.64 -17.46
CA TYR A 201 9.36 3.68 -16.39
C TYR A 201 10.04 2.40 -16.88
N ASN A 202 10.36 2.29 -18.18
CA ASN A 202 10.85 1.03 -18.75
C ASN A 202 12.14 0.53 -18.08
N GLU A 203 13.13 1.41 -17.91
CA GLU A 203 14.43 1.07 -17.30
C GLU A 203 14.24 0.63 -15.84
N ASP A 204 13.49 1.41 -15.07
CA ASP A 204 13.16 1.15 -13.67
C ASP A 204 12.41 -0.17 -13.47
N VAL A 205 11.37 -0.42 -14.29
CA VAL A 205 10.59 -1.66 -14.26
C VAL A 205 11.47 -2.86 -14.61
N THR A 206 12.33 -2.74 -15.62
CA THR A 206 13.25 -3.81 -16.03
C THR A 206 14.20 -4.17 -14.90
N GLU A 207 14.78 -3.18 -14.23
CA GLU A 207 15.72 -3.38 -13.13
C GLU A 207 15.04 -4.02 -11.91
N ILE A 208 13.87 -3.52 -11.50
CA ILE A 208 13.14 -4.10 -10.37
C ILE A 208 12.65 -5.52 -10.69
N ASN A 209 12.18 -5.80 -11.91
CA ASN A 209 11.82 -7.15 -12.31
C ASN A 209 13.00 -8.13 -12.24
N ARG A 210 14.21 -7.65 -12.55
CA ARG A 210 15.43 -8.45 -12.41
C ARG A 210 15.73 -8.79 -10.94
N ILE A 211 15.55 -7.83 -10.03
CA ILE A 211 15.75 -8.01 -8.58
C ILE A 211 14.69 -8.94 -7.98
N LEU A 212 13.42 -8.78 -8.34
CA LEU A 212 12.33 -9.60 -7.80
C LEU A 212 12.38 -11.07 -8.25
N ARG A 213 13.17 -11.39 -9.29
CA ARG A 213 13.41 -12.75 -9.78
C ARG A 213 14.62 -13.45 -9.15
N SER A 214 15.52 -12.70 -8.51
CA SER A 214 16.78 -13.22 -7.94
C SER A 214 16.58 -13.79 -6.54
#